data_AF-A0A411MHB7-F1
#
_entry.id   AF-A0A411MHB7-F1
#
_cell.length_a   1.000
_cell.length_b   1.000
_cell.length_c   1.000
_cell.angle_alpha   90.00
_cell.angle_beta   90.00
_cell.angle_gamma   90.00
#
_symmetry.space_group_name_H-M   'P 1'
#
loop_
_entity.id
_entity.type
_entity.pdbx_description
1 polymer ?
#
loop_
_entity_poly.entity_id
_entity_poly.type
_entity_poly.pdbx_seq_one_letter_code
_entity_poly.pdbx_strand_id
1 'polypeptide(L)'
;MSGNLWVWEEEELLALRKAFAALKARQRQTERVSQRRMAAELGVSVTTLNAYMTGKRALDVKFALMFEQLTGIPTRSYSPRLADEIISLKHQRKPAV
;
A
#
# COMPACT_ATOMS: atom_id res chain seq x y z
N MET A 1 22.09 5.05 -2.43
CA MET A 1 21.57 4.25 -3.56
C MET A 1 20.76 3.10 -2.98
N SER A 2 19.46 3.33 -2.73
CA SER A 2 18.46 2.28 -2.48
C SER A 2 17.94 1.89 -3.87
N GLY A 3 17.74 0.67 -4.34
CA GLY A 3 17.80 -0.69 -3.81
C GLY A 3 16.84 -1.51 -4.67
N ASN A 4 17.32 -2.25 -5.68
CA ASN A 4 16.62 -3.29 -6.47
C ASN A 4 15.19 -3.03 -7.01
N LEU A 5 14.71 -1.79 -7.11
CA LEU A 5 13.43 -1.49 -7.77
C LEU A 5 13.64 -1.07 -9.21
N TRP A 6 12.70 -1.49 -10.06
CA TRP A 6 12.61 -0.99 -11.42
C TRP A 6 12.01 0.43 -11.41
N VAL A 7 12.31 1.23 -12.44
CA VAL A 7 11.81 2.62 -12.56
C VAL A 7 10.29 2.68 -12.40
N TRP A 8 9.56 1.73 -12.99
CA TRP A 8 8.10 1.67 -12.88
C TRP A 8 7.61 1.33 -11.47
N GLU A 9 8.36 0.58 -10.67
CA GLU A 9 8.03 0.30 -9.25
C GLU A 9 8.27 1.53 -8.38
N GLU A 10 9.29 2.32 -8.69
CA GLU A 10 9.52 3.61 -8.03
C GLU A 10 8.38 4.60 -8.31
N GLU A 11 7.84 4.59 -9.53
CA GLU A 11 6.66 5.39 -9.89
C GLU A 11 5.41 4.97 -9.09
N GLU A 12 5.14 3.67 -8.96
CA GLU A 12 4.04 3.16 -8.13
C GLU A 12 4.21 3.58 -6.65
N LEU A 13 5.43 3.47 -6.13
CA LEU A 13 5.74 3.91 -4.77
C LEU A 13 5.53 5.42 -4.58
N LEU A 14 5.94 6.20 -5.57
CA LEU A 14 5.78 7.66 -5.54
C LEU A 14 4.30 8.05 -5.61
N ALA A 15 3.50 7.36 -6.42
CA ALA A 15 2.05 7.52 -6.47
C ALA A 15 1.40 7.16 -5.12
N LEU A 16 1.82 6.05 -4.50
CA LEU A 16 1.33 5.65 -3.18
C LEU A 16 1.66 6.70 -2.10
N ARG A 17 2.90 7.19 -2.07
CA ARG A 17 3.31 8.26 -1.13
C ARG A 17 2.49 9.54 -1.33
N LYS A 18 2.22 9.93 -2.57
CA LYS A 18 1.37 11.09 -2.90
C LYS A 18 -0.06 10.90 -2.40
N ALA A 19 -0.67 9.75 -2.68
CA ALA A 19 -2.02 9.44 -2.19
C ALA A 19 -2.09 9.45 -0.66
N PHE A 20 -1.08 8.87 0.00
CA PHE A 20 -0.98 8.87 1.46
C PHE A 20 -0.77 10.27 2.06
N ALA A 21 0.03 11.11 1.41
CA ALA A 21 0.22 12.50 1.81
C ALA A 21 -1.08 13.30 1.69
N ALA A 22 -1.84 13.12 0.61
CA ALA A 22 -3.13 13.76 0.41
C ALA A 22 -4.16 13.36 1.48
N LEU A 23 -4.19 12.08 1.89
CA LEU A 23 -5.02 11.62 3.00
C LEU A 23 -4.63 12.30 4.31
N LYS A 24 -3.33 12.32 4.65
CA LYS A 24 -2.83 12.97 5.87
C LYS A 24 -3.07 14.48 5.91
N ALA A 25 -3.16 15.13 4.76
CA ALA A 25 -3.52 16.54 4.64
C ALA A 25 -5.00 16.78 4.96
N ARG A 26 -5.88 15.80 4.66
CA ARG A 26 -7.32 15.85 4.95
C ARG A 26 -7.66 15.41 6.38
N GLN A 27 -6.85 14.55 6.99
CA GLN A 27 -7.06 14.08 8.36
C GLN A 27 -6.62 15.11 9.40
N ARG A 28 -7.41 15.26 10.47
CA ARG A 28 -7.00 15.99 11.68
C ARG A 28 -5.78 15.32 12.30
N GLN A 29 -4.89 16.08 12.94
CA GLN A 29 -3.64 15.53 13.52
C GLN A 29 -3.88 14.35 14.46
N THR A 30 -5.00 14.35 15.20
CA THR A 30 -5.41 13.28 16.12
C THR A 30 -5.83 11.99 15.42
N GLU A 31 -6.22 12.06 14.16
CA GLU A 31 -6.67 10.93 13.33
C GLU A 31 -5.60 10.49 12.34
N ARG A 32 -4.45 11.18 12.29
CA ARG A 32 -3.36 10.85 11.37
C ARG A 32 -2.87 9.44 11.62
N VAL A 33 -3.06 8.61 10.61
CA VAL A 33 -2.49 7.27 10.58
C VAL A 33 -0.96 7.38 10.50
N SER A 34 -0.28 7.03 11.59
CA SER A 34 1.18 7.01 11.66
C SER A 34 1.73 5.68 11.13
N GLN A 35 2.98 5.65 10.66
CA GLN A 35 3.62 4.38 10.26
C GLN A 35 3.65 3.36 11.40
N ARG A 36 3.82 3.79 12.66
CA ARG A 36 3.75 2.89 13.82
C ARG A 36 2.36 2.28 13.98
N ARG A 37 1.31 3.10 13.85
CA ARG A 37 -0.08 2.64 13.92
C ARG A 37 -0.40 1.68 12.78
N MET A 38 0.02 2.00 11.55
CA MET A 38 -0.11 1.09 10.42
C MET A 38 0.61 -0.22 10.71
N ALA A 39 1.88 -0.19 11.10
CA ALA A 39 2.63 -1.41 11.40
C ALA A 39 1.92 -2.30 12.44
N ALA A 40 1.39 -1.68 13.51
CA ALA A 40 0.62 -2.37 14.53
C ALA A 40 -0.70 -2.95 14.00
N GLU A 41 -1.49 -2.18 13.26
CA GLU A 41 -2.75 -2.64 12.65
C GLU A 41 -2.52 -3.71 11.58
N LEU A 42 -1.37 -3.64 10.89
CA LEU A 42 -0.93 -4.59 9.87
C LEU A 42 -0.34 -5.88 10.47
N GLY A 43 -0.04 -5.92 11.77
CA GLY A 43 0.68 -7.02 12.40
C GLY A 43 2.09 -7.23 11.85
N VAL A 44 2.72 -6.19 11.28
CA VAL A 44 4.09 -6.24 10.74
C VAL A 44 5.01 -5.32 11.54
N SER A 45 6.32 -5.55 11.44
CA SER A 45 7.28 -4.63 12.06
C SER A 45 7.28 -3.27 11.35
N VAL A 46 7.55 -2.19 12.09
CA VAL A 46 7.74 -0.85 11.52
C VAL A 46 8.86 -0.86 10.48
N THR A 47 9.89 -1.70 10.66
CA THR A 47 10.98 -1.91 9.71
C THR A 47 10.47 -2.48 8.38
N THR A 48 9.59 -3.47 8.44
CA THR A 48 8.96 -4.07 7.25
C THR A 48 8.11 -3.03 6.52
N LEU A 49 7.29 -2.28 7.24
CA LEU A 49 6.50 -1.19 6.65
C LEU A 49 7.41 -0.12 6.01
N ASN A 50 8.49 0.25 6.70
CA ASN A 50 9.45 1.21 6.20
C ASN A 50 10.14 0.71 4.93
N ALA A 51 10.42 -0.60 4.81
CA ALA A 51 11.03 -1.17 3.60
C ALA A 51 10.14 -0.96 2.36
N TYR A 52 8.83 -1.17 2.47
CA TYR A 52 7.88 -0.84 1.40
C TYR A 52 7.85 0.67 1.15
N MET A 53 7.65 1.48 2.21
CA MET A 53 7.51 2.93 2.08
C MET A 53 8.77 3.62 1.57
N THR A 54 9.96 3.03 1.75
CA THR A 54 11.25 3.56 1.28
C THR A 54 11.68 3.02 -0.07
N GLY A 55 10.97 2.04 -0.63
CA GLY A 55 11.33 1.40 -1.88
C GLY A 55 12.54 0.46 -1.74
N LYS A 56 12.79 -0.07 -0.54
CA LYS A 56 13.72 -1.20 -0.36
C LYS A 56 13.06 -2.53 -0.73
N ARG A 57 11.74 -2.53 -0.91
CA ARG A 57 10.92 -3.68 -1.26
C ARG A 57 9.80 -3.23 -2.19
N ALA A 58 9.56 -4.01 -3.24
CA ALA A 58 8.48 -3.77 -4.19
C ALA A 58 7.12 -3.92 -3.49
N LEU A 59 6.12 -3.17 -3.98
CA LEU A 59 4.76 -3.29 -3.50
C LEU A 59 4.18 -4.62 -3.97
N ASP A 60 3.59 -5.37 -3.02
CA ASP A 60 2.92 -6.64 -3.31
C ASP A 60 1.41 -6.51 -3.06
N VAL A 61 0.65 -7.49 -3.57
CA VAL A 61 -0.81 -7.53 -3.43
C VAL A 61 -1.25 -7.51 -1.96
N LYS A 62 -0.52 -8.19 -1.09
CA LYS A 62 -0.85 -8.26 0.33
C LYS A 62 -0.75 -6.87 0.96
N PHE A 63 0.35 -6.16 0.73
CA PHE A 63 0.53 -4.78 1.18
C PHE A 63 -0.56 -3.87 0.61
N ALA A 64 -0.87 -3.99 -0.68
CA ALA A 64 -1.85 -3.15 -1.34
C ALA A 64 -3.27 -3.30 -0.76
N LEU A 65 -3.72 -4.55 -0.56
CA LEU A 65 -5.00 -4.87 0.09
C LEU A 65 -5.09 -4.30 1.49
N MET A 66 -4.03 -4.50 2.29
CA MET A 66 -4.01 -4.04 3.67
C MET A 66 -3.96 -2.50 3.74
N PHE A 67 -3.19 -1.87 2.86
CA PHE A 67 -3.11 -0.41 2.77
C PHE A 67 -4.47 0.19 2.42
N GLU A 68 -5.20 -0.40 1.46
CA GLU A 68 -6.55 0.02 1.11
C GLU A 68 -7.51 -0.14 2.30
N GLN A 69 -7.45 -1.24 3.06
CA GLN A 69 -8.29 -1.45 4.25
C GLN A 69 -8.04 -0.42 5.36
N LEU A 70 -6.79 -0.05 5.62
CA LEU A 70 -6.45 0.89 6.69
C LEU A 70 -6.66 2.35 6.33
N THR A 71 -6.41 2.70 5.06
CA THR A 71 -6.40 4.10 4.62
C THR A 71 -7.63 4.49 3.82
N GLY A 72 -8.39 3.51 3.33
CA GLY A 72 -9.48 3.71 2.37
C GLY A 72 -9.03 4.12 0.97
N ILE A 73 -7.72 4.18 0.70
CA ILE A 73 -7.18 4.58 -0.60
C ILE A 73 -7.24 3.37 -1.55
N PRO A 74 -7.99 3.43 -2.66
CA PRO A 74 -8.09 2.32 -3.59
C PRO A 74 -6.72 1.99 -4.21
N THR A 75 -6.36 0.70 -4.30
CA THR A 75 -5.08 0.26 -4.91
C THR A 75 -4.87 0.80 -6.31
N ARG A 76 -5.95 0.88 -7.09
CA ARG A 76 -5.94 1.37 -8.47
C ARG A 76 -5.44 2.82 -8.60
N SER A 77 -5.46 3.60 -7.52
CA SER A 77 -5.00 4.99 -7.48
C SER A 77 -3.48 5.13 -7.56
N TYR A 78 -2.74 4.09 -7.20
CA TYR A 78 -1.27 4.09 -7.20
C TYR A 78 -0.65 2.92 -7.97
N SER A 79 -1.36 1.81 -8.12
CA SER A 79 -0.93 0.67 -8.93
C SER A 79 -2.14 0.01 -9.60
N PRO A 80 -2.36 0.26 -10.90
CA PRO A 80 -3.38 -0.45 -11.67
C PRO A 80 -3.09 -1.97 -11.73
N ARG A 81 -1.82 -2.35 -11.86
CA ARG A 81 -1.39 -3.76 -11.94
C ARG A 81 -1.79 -4.54 -10.70
N LEU A 82 -1.49 -4.01 -9.51
CA LEU A 82 -1.87 -4.66 -8.24
C LEU A 82 -3.39 -4.68 -8.06
N ALA A 83 -4.10 -3.65 -8.54
CA ALA A 83 -5.56 -3.63 -8.49
C ALA A 83 -6.18 -4.75 -9.37
N ASP A 84 -5.66 -4.93 -10.58
CA ASP A 84 -6.10 -6.00 -11.49
C ASP A 84 -5.77 -7.39 -10.91
N GLU A 85 -4.59 -7.53 -10.30
CA GLU A 85 -4.18 -8.77 -9.61
C GLU A 85 -5.10 -9.09 -8.41
N ILE A 86 -5.46 -8.08 -7.62
CA ILE A 86 -6.44 -8.19 -6.52
C ILE A 86 -7.81 -8.63 -7.05
N ILE A 87 -8.29 -8.05 -8.14
CA ILE A 87 -9.58 -8.41 -8.75
C ILE A 87 -9.55 -9.86 -9.23
N SER A 88 -8.47 -10.26 -9.91
CA SER A 88 -8.26 -11.63 -10.37
C SER A 88 -8.31 -12.64 -9.21
N LEU A 89 -7.61 -12.35 -8.10
CA LEU A 89 -7.63 -13.20 -6.91
C LEU A 89 -9.01 -13.28 -6.24
N LYS A 90 -9.76 -12.17 -6.21
CA LYS A 90 -11.14 -12.15 -5.69
C LYS A 90 -12.08 -12.99 -6.57
N HIS A 91 -11.91 -12.94 -7.90
CA HIS A 91 -12.68 -13.75 -8.83
C HIS A 91 -12.37 -15.25 -8.70
N GLN A 92 -11.12 -15.64 -8.45
CA GLN A 92 -10.74 -17.03 -8.21
C GLN A 92 -11.28 -17.61 -6.90
N ARG A 93 -11.60 -16.76 -5.91
CA ARG A 93 -12.17 -17.17 -4.61
C ARG A 93 -13.69 -17.32 -4.59
N LYS A 94 -14.39 -17.14 -5.72
CA LYS A 94 -15.85 -17.32 -5.76
C LYS A 94 -16.15 -18.83 -5.65
N PRO A 95 -16.87 -19.31 -4.61
CA PRO A 95 -17.21 -20.72 -4.52
C PRO A 95 -18.13 -21.08 -5.67
N ALA A 96 -17.87 -22.24 -6.28
CA ALA A 96 -18.88 -22.93 -7.07
C ALA A 96 -20.11 -23.13 -6.16
N VAL A 97 -21.20 -22.46 -6.53
CA VAL A 97 -22.54 -22.75 -6.02
C VAL A 97 -23.15 -23.80 -6.93
#